data_AF-A0A7S0YT28-F1
#
_entry.id   AF-A0A7S0YT28-F1
#
_cell.length_a   1.000
_cell.length_b   1.000
_cell.length_c   1.000
_cell.angle_alpha   90.00
_cell.angle_beta   90.00
_cell.angle_gamma   90.00
#
_symmetry.space_group_name_H-M   'P 1'
#
loop_
_entity.id
_entity.type
_entity.pdbx_description
1 polymer ?
#
loop_
_entity_poly.entity_id
_entity_poly.type
_entity_poly.pdbx_seq_one_letter_code
_entity_poly.pdbx_strand_id
1 'polypeptide(L)'
;GAAQTLVWSGVMMLSCVPMALSSVYKEKVMNNVDMDAILLNGYIAFYQFLACIPSAVPAALAQGMAVEDIPSNTVAGFRCYLGANTIVNSTDPSLDDHCGSAPLDVNAYLAFNVCYNILMILIMKYGSANIMFMALTLMVPMGNVAFSIPWVPGHQDLTPFDYSGLAVILTGLVTYRFGGALGRLLG
;
A
#
# COMPACT_ATOMS: atom_id res chain seq x y z
N GLY A 1 -7.06 14.63 18.30
CA GLY A 1 -7.19 16.10 18.34
C GLY A 1 -6.55 16.72 17.10
N ALA A 2 -7.06 17.86 16.61
CA ALA A 2 -6.66 18.45 15.32
C ALA A 2 -5.14 18.62 15.12
N ALA A 3 -4.38 18.92 16.18
CA ALA A 3 -2.92 19.00 16.13
C ALA A 3 -2.26 17.63 15.83
N GLN A 4 -2.77 16.54 16.38
CA GLN A 4 -2.28 15.20 16.04
C GLN A 4 -2.60 14.85 14.59
N THR A 5 -3.79 15.18 14.09
CA THR A 5 -4.15 14.97 12.67
C THR A 5 -3.21 15.74 11.75
N LEU A 6 -2.86 16.99 12.07
CA LEU A 6 -1.91 17.79 11.30
C LEU A 6 -0.48 17.20 11.32
N VAL A 7 -0.01 16.75 12.49
CA VAL A 7 1.30 16.10 12.61
C VAL A 7 1.34 14.81 11.78
N TRP A 8 0.33 13.95 11.88
CA TRP A 8 0.26 12.72 11.11
C TRP A 8 0.12 12.97 9.61
N SER A 9 -0.66 13.96 9.18
CA SER A 9 -0.72 14.39 7.77
C SER A 9 0.63 14.89 7.28
N GLY A 10 1.37 15.64 8.10
CA GLY A 10 2.73 16.08 7.80
C GLY A 10 3.71 14.91 7.63
N VAL A 11 3.64 13.92 8.53
CA VAL A 11 4.43 12.68 8.44
C VAL A 11 4.11 11.91 7.16
N MET A 12 2.84 11.83 6.77
CA MET A 12 2.41 11.17 5.52
C MET A 12 2.90 11.92 4.27
N MET A 13 2.93 13.26 4.28
CA MET A 13 3.51 14.01 3.16
C MET A 13 5.03 13.81 3.07
N LEU A 14 5.72 13.79 4.21
CA LEU A 14 7.15 13.53 4.26
C LEU A 14 7.51 12.10 3.82
N SER A 15 6.64 11.11 4.04
CA SER A 15 6.87 9.73 3.59
C SER A 15 6.75 9.56 2.06
N CYS A 16 6.08 10.49 1.37
CA CYS A 16 6.06 10.52 -0.10
C CYS A 16 7.43 10.84 -0.72
N VAL A 17 8.28 11.61 -0.02
CA VAL A 17 9.61 12.00 -0.52
C VAL A 17 10.55 10.79 -0.71
N PRO A 18 10.80 9.94 0.30
CA PRO A 18 11.63 8.76 0.11
C PRO A 18 10.99 7.77 -0.88
N MET A 19 9.65 7.69 -0.95
CA MET A 19 8.96 6.86 -1.94
C MET A 19 9.26 7.32 -3.38
N ALA A 20 9.23 8.64 -3.63
CA ALA A 20 9.58 9.22 -4.92
C ALA A 20 11.06 9.10 -5.27
N LEU A 21 11.95 9.32 -4.29
CA LEU A 21 13.37 9.12 -4.51
C LEU A 21 13.69 7.65 -4.82
N SER A 22 13.05 6.71 -4.12
CA SER A 22 13.22 5.27 -4.34
C SER A 22 12.82 4.86 -5.76
N SER A 23 11.70 5.35 -6.29
CA SER A 23 11.25 5.00 -7.64
C SER A 23 12.15 5.58 -8.74
N VAL A 24 12.56 6.84 -8.61
CA VAL A 24 13.52 7.47 -9.54
C VAL A 24 14.87 6.76 -9.51
N TYR A 25 15.33 6.36 -8.32
CA TYR A 25 16.58 5.60 -8.19
C TYR A 25 16.48 4.22 -8.86
N LYS A 26 15.39 3.49 -8.64
CA LYS A 26 15.13 2.20 -9.30
C LYS A 26 15.11 2.36 -10.82
N GLU A 27 14.42 3.38 -11.35
CA GLU A 27 14.40 3.68 -12.78
C GLU A 27 15.80 3.96 -13.33
N LYS A 28 16.60 4.77 -12.62
CA LYS A 28 17.98 5.07 -13.02
C LYS A 28 18.84 3.80 -13.08
N VAL A 29 18.73 2.91 -12.10
CA VAL A 29 19.50 1.66 -12.05
C VAL A 29 19.07 0.70 -13.17
N MET A 30 17.77 0.57 -13.42
CA MET A 30 17.25 -0.27 -14.51
C MET A 30 17.70 0.23 -15.89
N ASN A 31 17.76 1.55 -16.09
CA ASN A 31 18.11 2.12 -17.39
C ASN A 31 19.63 2.24 -17.64
N ASN A 32 20.48 2.28 -16.60
CA ASN A 32 21.94 2.40 -16.76
C ASN A 32 22.70 1.07 -16.71
N VAL A 33 22.15 0.05 -16.04
CA VAL A 33 22.84 -1.23 -15.79
C VAL A 33 22.09 -2.42 -16.43
N ASP A 34 20.97 -2.17 -17.13
CA ASP A 34 20.08 -3.20 -17.71
C ASP A 34 19.75 -4.33 -16.72
N MET A 35 19.59 -3.97 -15.45
CA MET A 35 19.36 -4.93 -14.39
C MET A 35 17.96 -5.54 -14.49
N ASP A 36 17.85 -6.86 -14.30
CA ASP A 36 16.54 -7.50 -14.35
C ASP A 36 15.65 -7.08 -13.16
N ALA A 37 14.37 -6.85 -13.47
CA ALA A 37 13.35 -6.44 -12.52
C ALA A 37 13.15 -7.49 -11.42
N ILE A 38 13.26 -8.78 -11.74
CA ILE A 38 13.10 -9.87 -10.78
C ILE A 38 14.23 -9.84 -9.74
N LEU A 39 15.48 -9.67 -10.20
CA LEU A 39 16.64 -9.59 -9.31
C LEU A 39 16.57 -8.35 -8.41
N LEU A 40 16.19 -7.21 -8.98
CA LEU A 40 16.02 -5.96 -8.22
C LEU A 40 14.92 -6.10 -7.16
N ASN A 41 13.78 -6.70 -7.50
CA ASN A 41 12.69 -6.96 -6.56
C ASN A 41 13.12 -7.93 -5.44
N GLY A 42 13.92 -8.94 -5.77
CA GLY A 42 14.51 -9.86 -4.78
C GLY A 42 15.43 -9.14 -3.78
N TYR A 43 16.31 -8.26 -4.26
CA TYR A 43 17.17 -7.44 -3.41
C TYR A 43 16.36 -6.48 -2.51
N ILE A 44 15.33 -5.84 -3.07
CA ILE A 44 14.45 -4.96 -2.29
C ILE A 44 13.74 -5.76 -1.20
N ALA A 45 13.18 -6.93 -1.52
CA ALA A 45 12.50 -7.78 -0.55
C ALA A 45 13.44 -8.21 0.60
N PHE A 46 14.69 -8.54 0.28
CA PHE A 46 15.69 -8.89 1.28
C PHE A 46 16.00 -7.74 2.24
N TYR A 47 16.28 -6.54 1.70
CA TYR A 47 16.56 -5.37 2.55
C TYR A 47 15.31 -4.86 3.28
N GLN A 48 14.12 -4.98 2.68
CA GLN A 48 12.85 -4.64 3.33
C GLN A 48 12.57 -5.58 4.51
N PHE A 49 12.87 -6.87 4.38
CA PHE A 49 12.75 -7.82 5.49
C PHE A 49 13.70 -7.44 6.64
N LEU A 50 14.96 -7.11 6.35
CA LEU A 50 15.92 -6.66 7.36
C LEU A 50 15.52 -5.33 8.01
N ALA A 51 15.01 -4.38 7.23
CA ALA A 51 14.54 -3.09 7.73
C ALA A 51 13.22 -3.20 8.52
N CYS A 52 12.42 -4.25 8.28
CA CYS A 52 11.18 -4.50 9.00
C CYS A 52 11.43 -4.73 10.50
N ILE A 53 12.49 -5.48 10.83
CA ILE A 53 12.85 -5.86 12.22
C ILE A 53 13.01 -4.63 13.14
N PRO A 54 13.86 -3.62 12.84
CA PRO A 54 13.96 -2.43 13.67
C PRO A 54 12.70 -1.54 13.59
N SER A 55 11.96 -1.57 12.47
CA SER A 55 10.72 -0.81 12.31
C SER A 55 9.54 -1.37 13.12
N ALA A 56 9.64 -2.61 13.61
CA ALA A 56 8.63 -3.19 14.49
C ALA A 56 8.51 -2.44 15.83
N VAL A 57 9.60 -1.83 16.33
CA VAL A 57 9.61 -1.06 17.58
C VAL A 57 8.73 0.20 17.49
N PRO A 58 8.93 1.12 16.53
CA PRO A 58 8.04 2.27 16.39
C PRO A 58 6.61 1.87 16.01
N ALA A 59 6.41 0.76 15.28
CA ALA A 59 5.08 0.25 15.00
C ALA A 59 4.35 -0.20 16.28
N ALA A 60 5.03 -0.93 17.17
CA ALA A 60 4.48 -1.36 18.46
C ALA A 60 4.13 -0.16 19.36
N LEU A 61 5.02 0.85 19.42
CA LEU A 61 4.77 2.09 20.15
C LEU A 61 3.57 2.86 19.58
N ALA A 62 3.40 2.91 18.26
CA ALA A 62 2.26 3.54 17.61
C ALA A 62 0.93 2.81 17.88
N GLN A 63 0.99 1.49 18.11
CA GLN A 63 -0.16 0.67 18.49
C GLN A 63 -0.41 0.61 20.01
N GLY A 64 0.42 1.27 20.82
CA GLY A 64 0.28 1.30 22.27
C GLY A 64 0.71 0.02 22.99
N MET A 65 1.51 -0.84 22.33
CA MET A 65 2.01 -2.10 22.88
C MET A 65 3.38 -1.90 23.56
N ALA A 66 3.61 -2.60 24.67
CA ALA A 66 4.93 -2.64 25.31
C ALA A 66 5.96 -3.34 24.40
N VAL A 67 7.16 -2.79 24.31
CA VAL A 67 8.23 -3.31 23.42
C VAL A 67 8.65 -4.75 23.80
N GLU A 68 8.46 -5.13 25.05
CA GLU A 68 8.74 -6.48 25.57
C GLU A 68 7.76 -7.55 25.04
N ASP A 69 6.56 -7.15 24.60
CA ASP A 69 5.53 -8.05 24.05
C ASP A 69 5.63 -8.25 22.53
N ILE A 70 6.57 -7.59 21.86
CA ILE A 70 6.82 -7.78 20.42
C ILE A 70 7.10 -9.24 20.05
N PRO A 71 8.02 -9.97 20.73
CA PRO A 71 8.31 -11.36 20.37
C PRO A 71 7.15 -12.31 20.69
N SER A 72 6.43 -12.11 21.79
CA SER A 72 5.27 -12.93 22.14
C SER A 72 4.14 -12.74 21.13
N ASN A 73 3.88 -11.50 20.70
CA ASN A 73 2.91 -11.18 19.66
C ASN A 73 3.32 -11.71 18.27
N THR A 74 4.61 -11.72 17.95
CA THR A 74 5.12 -12.31 16.69
C THR A 74 4.88 -13.82 16.64
N VAL A 75 5.15 -14.52 17.74
CA VAL A 75 4.90 -15.97 17.84
C VAL A 75 3.40 -16.28 17.84
N ALA A 76 2.60 -15.43 18.50
CA ALA A 76 1.14 -15.56 18.46
C ALA A 76 0.59 -15.36 17.04
N GLY A 77 1.02 -14.32 16.34
CA GLY A 77 0.66 -14.08 14.95
C GLY A 77 1.07 -15.23 14.02
N PHE A 78 2.24 -15.84 14.25
CA PHE A 78 2.65 -17.03 13.48
C PHE A 78 1.76 -18.25 13.76
N ARG A 79 1.34 -18.45 15.01
CA ARG A 79 0.38 -19.50 15.37
C ARG A 79 -0.99 -19.26 14.72
N CYS A 80 -1.45 -18.00 14.69
CA CYS A 80 -2.66 -17.62 13.99
C CYS A 80 -2.55 -17.86 12.48
N TYR A 81 -1.39 -17.56 11.87
CA TYR A 81 -1.13 -17.89 10.47
C TYR A 81 -1.21 -19.40 10.20
N LEU A 82 -0.80 -20.24 11.14
CA LEU A 82 -0.94 -21.71 11.07
C LEU A 82 -2.38 -22.21 11.37
N GLY A 83 -3.32 -21.31 11.64
CA GLY A 83 -4.72 -21.65 11.93
C GLY A 83 -5.01 -21.94 13.40
N ALA A 84 -4.06 -21.69 14.31
CA ALA A 84 -4.26 -21.87 15.74
C ALA A 84 -4.68 -20.53 16.39
N ASN A 85 -5.87 -20.50 16.98
CA ASN A 85 -6.35 -19.33 17.70
C ASN A 85 -5.48 -19.10 18.95
N THR A 86 -4.98 -17.88 19.10
CA THR A 86 -4.12 -17.49 20.22
C THR A 86 -4.85 -16.72 21.29
N ILE A 87 -5.88 -15.96 20.90
CA ILE A 87 -6.78 -15.25 21.80
C ILE A 87 -8.11 -15.99 21.75
N VAL A 88 -8.37 -16.81 22.76
CA VAL A 88 -9.63 -17.51 22.96
C VAL A 88 -10.13 -17.15 24.35
N ASN A 89 -11.36 -16.61 24.44
CA ASN A 89 -12.02 -16.23 25.70
C ASN A 89 -11.50 -14.91 26.30
N SER A 90 -11.39 -13.87 25.46
CA SER A 90 -11.24 -12.50 25.95
C SER A 90 -12.49 -12.03 26.67
N THR A 91 -12.34 -11.12 27.65
CA THR A 91 -13.45 -10.47 28.37
C THR A 91 -14.42 -9.72 27.43
N ASP A 92 -13.97 -9.45 26.21
CA ASP A 92 -14.72 -8.83 25.13
C ASP A 92 -14.62 -9.75 23.89
N PRO A 93 -15.72 -10.39 23.45
CA PRO A 93 -15.71 -11.35 22.33
C PRO A 93 -15.39 -10.70 20.98
N SER A 94 -15.30 -9.37 20.91
CA SER A 94 -14.82 -8.64 19.72
C SER A 94 -13.30 -8.74 19.51
N LEU A 95 -12.55 -9.22 20.52
CA LEU A 95 -11.10 -9.47 20.46
C LEU A 95 -10.74 -10.95 20.29
N ASP A 96 -11.72 -11.84 20.12
CA ASP A 96 -11.44 -13.26 19.88
C ASP A 96 -10.92 -13.47 18.45
N ASP A 97 -9.80 -14.16 18.33
CA ASP A 97 -9.17 -14.42 17.03
C ASP A 97 -9.89 -15.60 16.33
N HIS A 98 -10.33 -15.38 15.09
CA HIS A 98 -10.81 -16.43 14.20
C HIS A 98 -9.76 -16.79 13.15
N CYS A 99 -8.73 -17.53 13.58
CA CYS A 99 -7.59 -17.88 12.73
C CYS A 99 -7.86 -19.04 11.75
N GLY A 100 -9.05 -19.65 11.77
CA GLY A 100 -9.38 -20.82 10.95
C GLY A 100 -9.25 -20.61 9.43
N SER A 101 -9.54 -19.41 8.92
CA SER A 101 -9.34 -19.04 7.50
C SER A 101 -8.11 -18.15 7.28
N ALA A 102 -7.42 -17.73 8.35
CA ALA A 102 -6.24 -16.88 8.28
C ALA A 102 -5.16 -17.34 7.30
N PRO A 103 -4.78 -18.63 7.21
CA PRO A 103 -3.79 -19.06 6.23
C PRO A 103 -4.23 -18.78 4.79
N LEU A 104 -5.52 -18.92 4.48
CA LEU A 104 -6.03 -18.69 3.12
C LEU A 104 -6.07 -17.19 2.81
N ASP A 105 -6.61 -16.39 3.73
CA ASP A 105 -6.75 -14.95 3.56
C ASP A 105 -5.39 -14.25 3.47
N VAL A 106 -4.45 -14.62 4.34
CA VAL A 106 -3.10 -14.05 4.34
C VAL A 106 -2.30 -14.46 3.10
N ASN A 107 -2.38 -15.73 2.66
CA ASN A 107 -1.68 -16.16 1.45
C ASN A 107 -2.29 -15.55 0.18
N ALA A 108 -3.61 -15.41 0.10
CA ALA A 108 -4.26 -14.71 -0.99
C ALA A 108 -3.78 -13.25 -1.04
N TYR A 109 -3.84 -12.54 0.09
CA TYR A 109 -3.33 -11.17 0.21
C TYR A 109 -1.85 -11.06 -0.20
N LEU A 110 -1.01 -11.98 0.26
CA LEU A 110 0.41 -12.01 -0.07
C LEU A 110 0.63 -12.21 -1.57
N ALA A 111 -0.09 -13.15 -2.19
CA ALA A 111 0.00 -13.40 -3.63
C ALA A 111 -0.39 -12.16 -4.45
N PHE A 112 -1.49 -11.48 -4.07
CA PHE A 112 -1.88 -10.22 -4.70
C PHE A 112 -0.85 -9.11 -4.49
N ASN A 113 -0.26 -8.98 -3.29
CA ASN A 113 0.77 -7.99 -3.02
C ASN A 113 2.06 -8.24 -3.80
N VAL A 114 2.50 -9.50 -3.90
CA VAL A 114 3.66 -9.86 -4.71
C VAL A 114 3.40 -9.56 -6.18
N CYS A 115 2.23 -9.95 -6.70
CA CYS A 115 1.82 -9.64 -8.07
C CYS A 115 1.81 -8.12 -8.32
N TYR A 116 1.25 -7.33 -7.39
CA TYR A 116 1.23 -5.87 -7.47
C TYR A 116 2.65 -5.27 -7.50
N ASN A 117 3.56 -5.73 -6.63
CA ASN A 117 4.95 -5.27 -6.63
C ASN A 117 5.68 -5.62 -7.94
N ILE A 118 5.44 -6.80 -8.51
CA ILE A 118 6.00 -7.20 -9.81
C ILE A 118 5.42 -6.33 -10.94
N LEU A 119 4.10 -6.12 -10.98
CA LEU A 119 3.46 -5.28 -11.97
C LEU A 119 3.99 -3.84 -11.91
N MET A 120 4.19 -3.29 -10.72
CA MET A 120 4.77 -1.97 -10.53
C MET A 120 6.18 -1.85 -11.10
N ILE A 121 7.05 -2.85 -10.86
CA ILE A 121 8.41 -2.81 -11.39
C ILE A 121 8.43 -2.99 -12.92
N LEU A 122 7.51 -3.78 -13.48
CA LEU A 122 7.35 -3.92 -14.93
C LEU A 122 6.86 -2.62 -15.57
N ILE A 123 5.91 -1.91 -14.96
CA ILE A 123 5.45 -0.59 -15.42
C ILE A 123 6.61 0.41 -15.41
N MET A 124 7.47 0.40 -14.39
CA MET A 124 8.66 1.23 -14.38
C MET A 124 9.68 0.83 -15.45
N LYS A 125 9.86 -0.48 -15.72
CA LYS A 125 10.82 -0.98 -16.71
C LYS A 125 10.43 -0.64 -18.15
N TYR A 126 9.15 -0.77 -18.51
CA TYR A 126 8.66 -0.49 -19.88
C TYR A 126 8.13 0.93 -20.06
N GLY A 127 7.89 1.65 -18.96
CA GLY A 127 7.36 3.00 -18.95
C GLY A 127 8.36 4.01 -18.42
N SER A 128 8.06 4.60 -17.26
CA SER A 128 8.88 5.56 -16.52
C SER A 128 8.32 5.73 -15.10
N ALA A 129 9.06 6.35 -14.18
CA ALA A 129 8.50 6.68 -12.86
C ALA A 129 7.26 7.58 -12.95
N ASN A 130 7.17 8.46 -13.96
CA ASN A 130 6.01 9.33 -14.16
C ASN A 130 4.73 8.53 -14.46
N ILE A 131 4.83 7.46 -15.25
CA ILE A 131 3.69 6.59 -15.56
C ILE A 131 3.27 5.80 -14.32
N MET A 132 4.23 5.36 -13.50
CA MET A 132 3.94 4.71 -12.23
C MET A 132 3.18 5.65 -11.27
N PHE A 133 3.59 6.91 -11.14
CA PHE A 133 2.87 7.89 -10.30
C PHE A 133 1.46 8.23 -10.81
N MET A 134 1.25 8.22 -12.13
CA MET A 134 -0.09 8.31 -12.70
C MET A 134 -0.95 7.08 -12.34
N ALA A 135 -0.38 5.87 -12.39
CA ALA A 135 -1.10 4.67 -11.97
C ALA A 135 -1.42 4.68 -10.47
N LEU A 136 -0.51 5.17 -9.63
CA LEU A 136 -0.73 5.34 -8.19
C LEU A 136 -1.85 6.35 -7.88
N THR A 137 -1.92 7.45 -8.63
CA THR A 137 -3.01 8.43 -8.44
C THR A 137 -4.37 7.89 -8.90
N LEU A 138 -4.41 6.98 -9.89
CA LEU A 138 -5.62 6.26 -10.28
C LEU A 138 -6.09 5.23 -9.23
N MET A 139 -5.19 4.75 -8.37
CA MET A 139 -5.54 3.77 -7.33
C MET A 139 -6.56 4.32 -6.31
N VAL A 140 -6.47 5.62 -5.99
CA VAL A 140 -7.37 6.29 -5.03
C VAL A 140 -8.83 6.31 -5.51
N PRO A 141 -9.18 6.85 -6.70
CA PRO A 141 -10.54 6.81 -7.19
C PRO A 141 -11.03 5.38 -7.44
N MET A 142 -10.16 4.48 -7.92
CA MET A 142 -10.49 3.05 -8.07
C MET A 142 -10.86 2.41 -6.73
N GLY A 143 -10.17 2.76 -5.65
CA GLY A 143 -10.51 2.32 -4.29
C GLY A 143 -11.88 2.82 -3.86
N ASN A 144 -12.19 4.09 -4.10
CA ASN A 144 -13.50 4.66 -3.77
C ASN A 144 -14.65 3.98 -4.53
N VAL A 145 -14.42 3.59 -5.79
CA VAL A 145 -15.37 2.79 -6.58
C VAL A 145 -15.44 1.34 -6.06
N ALA A 146 -14.33 0.75 -5.64
CA ALA A 146 -14.32 -0.61 -5.09
C ALA A 146 -15.08 -0.69 -3.76
N PHE A 147 -14.94 0.31 -2.89
CA PHE A 147 -15.67 0.40 -1.62
C PHE A 147 -17.16 0.71 -1.78
N SER A 148 -17.63 1.09 -2.97
CA SER A 148 -19.07 1.25 -3.24
C SER A 148 -19.75 -0.04 -3.74
N ILE A 149 -18.98 -1.10 -4.01
CA ILE A 149 -19.52 -2.38 -4.45
C ILE A 149 -20.15 -3.11 -3.24
N PRO A 150 -21.41 -3.55 -3.31
CA PRO A 150 -22.13 -4.14 -2.17
C PRO A 150 -21.57 -5.48 -1.69
N TRP A 151 -20.65 -6.08 -2.46
CA TRP A 151 -19.97 -7.32 -2.11
C TRP A 151 -18.74 -7.10 -1.20
N VAL A 152 -18.25 -5.86 -1.09
CA VAL A 152 -17.08 -5.53 -0.26
C VAL A 152 -17.53 -5.21 1.17
N PRO A 153 -16.96 -5.86 2.21
CA PRO A 153 -17.29 -5.56 3.60
C PRO A 153 -16.89 -4.12 3.94
N GLY A 154 -17.81 -3.38 4.59
CA GLY A 154 -17.63 -1.96 4.89
C GLY A 154 -18.08 -1.00 3.79
N HIS A 155 -19.01 -1.43 2.93
CA HIS A 155 -19.58 -0.56 1.89
C HIS A 155 -20.10 0.75 2.49
N GLN A 156 -19.66 1.88 1.93
CA GLN A 156 -20.21 3.19 2.26
C GLN A 156 -20.98 3.69 1.05
N ASP A 157 -22.20 4.17 1.30
CA ASP A 157 -22.98 4.83 0.26
C ASP A 157 -22.24 6.09 -0.17
N LEU A 158 -21.88 6.15 -1.46
CA LEU A 158 -21.15 7.27 -2.05
C LEU A 158 -21.90 8.58 -1.84
N THR A 159 -21.27 9.52 -1.15
CA THR A 159 -21.81 10.87 -0.98
C THR A 159 -21.74 11.60 -2.33
N PRO A 160 -22.69 12.48 -2.69
CA PRO A 160 -22.62 13.25 -3.94
C PRO A 160 -21.31 14.07 -4.10
N PHE A 161 -20.64 14.42 -3.00
CA PHE A 161 -19.32 15.04 -3.02
C PHE A 161 -18.22 14.10 -3.55
N ASP A 162 -18.29 12.81 -3.25
CA ASP A 162 -17.31 11.80 -3.69
C ASP A 162 -17.34 11.64 -5.21
N TYR A 163 -18.54 11.68 -5.80
CA TYR A 163 -18.71 11.65 -7.26
C TYR A 163 -18.06 12.86 -7.94
N SER A 164 -18.23 14.05 -7.35
CA SER A 164 -17.62 15.28 -7.87
C SER A 164 -16.09 15.25 -7.77
N GLY A 165 -15.53 14.75 -6.67
CA GLY A 165 -14.09 14.60 -6.49
C GLY A 165 -13.48 13.59 -7.45
N LEU A 166 -14.15 12.46 -7.64
CA LEU A 166 -13.75 11.43 -8.61
C LEU A 166 -13.72 11.97 -10.04
N ALA A 167 -14.75 12.73 -10.43
CA ALA A 167 -14.84 13.36 -11.75
C ALA A 167 -13.70 14.37 -11.98
N VAL A 168 -13.36 15.19 -10.98
CA VAL A 168 -12.26 16.16 -11.07
C VAL A 168 -10.92 15.45 -11.20
N ILE A 169 -10.65 14.41 -10.40
CA ILE A 169 -9.40 13.65 -10.45
C ILE A 169 -9.23 12.94 -11.79
N LEU A 170 -10.28 12.26 -12.29
CA LEU A 170 -10.25 11.59 -13.58
C LEU A 170 -10.04 12.59 -14.73
N THR A 171 -10.69 13.75 -14.68
CA THR A 171 -10.50 14.81 -15.68
C THR A 171 -9.07 15.36 -15.66
N GLY A 172 -8.50 15.57 -14.45
CA GLY A 172 -7.10 15.99 -14.27
C GLY A 172 -6.09 14.98 -14.84
N LEU A 173 -6.34 13.69 -14.64
CA LEU A 173 -5.51 12.62 -15.19
C LEU A 173 -5.58 12.53 -16.72
N VAL A 174 -6.78 12.65 -17.29
CA VAL A 174 -6.97 12.65 -18.75
C VAL A 174 -6.28 13.87 -19.37
N THR A 175 -6.45 15.05 -18.77
CA THR A 175 -5.77 16.28 -19.25
C THR A 175 -4.26 16.23 -19.07
N TYR A 176 -3.73 15.64 -18.00
CA TYR A 176 -2.28 15.45 -17.86
C TYR A 176 -1.72 14.47 -18.89
N ARG A 177 -2.42 13.36 -19.15
CA ARG A 177 -1.98 12.33 -20.10
C ARG A 177 -2.06 12.79 -21.56
N PHE A 178 -3.17 13.44 -21.92
CA PHE A 178 -3.46 13.87 -23.30
C PHE A 178 -3.18 15.34 -23.54
N GLY A 179 -2.83 16.14 -22.54
CA GLY A 179 -2.61 17.58 -22.69
C GLY A 179 -1.50 17.93 -23.67
N GLY A 180 -0.45 17.10 -23.74
CA GLY A 180 0.60 17.24 -24.75
C GLY A 180 0.14 16.88 -26.17
N ALA A 181 -0.83 15.96 -26.31
CA ALA A 181 -1.44 15.61 -27.59
C ALA A 181 -2.50 16.65 -28.03
N LEU A 182 -3.30 17.12 -27.06
CA LEU A 182 -4.32 18.16 -27.23
C LEU A 182 -3.70 19.51 -27.56
N GLY A 183 -2.57 19.85 -26.93
CA GLY A 183 -1.80 21.06 -27.22
C GLY A 183 -1.15 21.07 -28.61
N ARG A 184 -0.86 19.90 -29.20
CA ARG A 184 -0.43 19.78 -30.61
C ARG A 184 -1.59 19.70 -31.61
N LEU A 185 -2.81 19.46 -31.13
CA LEU A 185 -4.03 19.40 -31.95
C LEU A 185 -4.73 20.76 -32.03
N LEU A 186 -4.52 21.62 -31.04
CA LEU A 186 -5.10 22.97 -30.92
C LEU A 186 -4.14 24.11 -31.30
N GLY A 187 -2.89 23.82 -31.66
CA GLY A 187 -1.88 24.80 -32.12
C GLY A 187 -1.20 24.32 -33.39
#